data_AF-F1L9P5-F1
#
_entry.id   AF-F1L9P5-F1
#
_cell.length_a   1.000
_cell.length_b   1.000
_cell.length_c   1.000
_cell.angle_alpha   90.00
_cell.angle_beta   90.00
_cell.angle_gamma   90.00
#
_symmetry.space_group_name_H-M   'P 1'
#
loop_
_entity.id
_entity.type
_entity.pdbx_description
1 polymer ?
#
loop_
_entity_poly.entity_id
_entity_poly.type
_entity_poly.pdbx_seq_one_letter_code
_entity_poly.pdbx_strand_id
1 'polypeptide(L)'
;MKYQNSRGGRVVFASVEKPVRDDWGSVRDAFEDALELEKALNASFMHLHTIAETTDDSHLSDFVEEDLLEPQVKQMKEMGDLLSEVKMAGPGLGEYLFERESFHS
;
A
#
# COMPACT_ATOMS: atom_id res chain seq x y z
N MET A 1 4.53 -2.42 15.02
CA MET A 1 4.84 -3.14 16.29
C MET A 1 5.58 -2.27 17.31
N LYS A 2 6.64 -1.55 16.93
CA LYS A 2 7.40 -0.67 17.85
C LYS A 2 6.52 0.33 18.59
N TYR A 3 5.63 1.01 17.86
CA TYR A 3 4.68 1.96 18.43
C TYR A 3 3.78 1.34 19.51
N GLN A 4 3.23 0.15 19.25
CA GLN A 4 2.40 -0.55 20.24
C GLN A 4 3.18 -0.84 21.54
N ASN A 5 4.45 -1.26 21.41
CA ASN A 5 5.30 -1.51 22.57
C ASN A 5 5.68 -0.21 23.30
N SER A 6 5.91 0.90 22.60
CA SER A 6 6.26 2.19 23.23
C SER A 6 5.10 2.78 24.03
N ARG A 7 3.85 2.53 23.61
CA ARG A 7 2.64 2.91 24.34
C ARG A 7 2.29 1.95 25.50
N GLY A 8 3.11 0.92 25.75
CA GLY A 8 2.86 -0.10 26.77
C GLY A 8 1.79 -1.13 26.39
N GLY A 9 1.34 -1.12 25.13
CA GLY A 9 0.38 -2.08 24.59
C GLY A 9 1.00 -3.46 24.35
N ARG A 10 0.15 -4.45 24.13
CA ARG A 10 0.56 -5.83 23.82
C ARG A 10 0.31 -6.14 22.35
N VAL A 11 1.35 -6.58 21.65
CA VAL A 11 1.21 -7.10 20.28
C VAL A 11 0.59 -8.50 20.32
N VAL A 12 -0.47 -8.71 19.56
CA VAL A 12 -1.11 -10.02 19.36
C VAL A 12 -0.98 -10.36 17.88
N PHE A 13 -0.32 -11.49 17.58
CA PHE A 13 -0.13 -11.96 16.22
C PHE A 13 -1.36 -12.75 15.74
N ALA A 14 -1.78 -12.48 14.51
CA ALA A 14 -2.74 -13.27 13.77
C ALA A 14 -2.03 -14.05 12.66
N SER A 15 -2.66 -15.13 12.18
CA SER A 15 -2.20 -15.83 10.99
C SER A 15 -2.30 -14.91 9.77
N VAL A 16 -1.24 -14.86 8.96
CA VAL A 16 -1.29 -14.22 7.64
C VAL A 16 -1.91 -15.22 6.68
N GLU A 17 -3.06 -14.86 6.11
CA GLU A 17 -3.72 -15.69 5.11
C GLU A 17 -2.93 -15.69 3.80
N LYS A 18 -3.04 -16.78 3.05
CA LYS A 18 -2.44 -16.83 1.71
C LYS A 18 -3.09 -15.75 0.82
N PRO A 19 -2.36 -15.20 -0.15
CA PRO A 19 -2.95 -14.33 -1.16
C PRO A 19 -4.15 -14.99 -1.84
N VAL A 20 -5.13 -14.18 -2.24
CA VAL A 20 -6.31 -14.65 -2.97
C VAL A 20 -5.94 -15.15 -4.37
N ARG A 21 -4.83 -14.63 -4.92
CA ARG A 21 -4.33 -14.91 -6.26
C ARG A 21 -2.91 -15.45 -6.19
N ASP A 22 -2.65 -16.52 -6.95
CA ASP A 22 -1.33 -17.16 -7.05
C ASP A 22 -0.56 -16.75 -8.33
N ASP A 23 -1.26 -16.22 -9.35
CA ASP A 23 -0.68 -15.75 -10.62
C ASP A 23 -1.36 -14.46 -11.10
N TRP A 24 -0.55 -13.45 -11.45
CA TRP A 24 -1.04 -12.15 -11.88
C TRP A 24 -1.26 -12.04 -13.40
N GLY A 25 -0.71 -12.95 -14.19
CA GLY A 25 -0.88 -13.01 -15.65
C GLY A 25 -0.09 -11.94 -16.42
N SER A 26 -0.39 -10.66 -16.19
CA SER A 26 0.29 -9.53 -16.84
C SER A 26 0.82 -8.51 -15.82
N VAL A 27 1.80 -7.71 -16.25
CA VAL A 27 2.38 -6.62 -15.42
C VAL A 27 1.30 -5.60 -15.09
N ARG A 28 0.40 -5.33 -16.04
CA ARG A 28 -0.74 -4.43 -15.84
C ARG A 28 -1.64 -4.93 -14.71
N ASP A 29 -2.04 -6.19 -14.76
CA ASP A 29 -2.95 -6.78 -13.78
C ASP A 29 -2.27 -6.86 -12.39
N ALA A 30 -0.94 -7.00 -12.34
CA ALA A 30 -0.16 -6.89 -11.11
C ALA A 30 -0.26 -5.51 -10.46
N PHE A 31 -0.05 -4.43 -11.24
CA PHE A 31 -0.16 -3.08 -10.71
C PHE A 31 -1.59 -2.66 -10.38
N GLU A 32 -2.60 -3.18 -11.09
CA GLU A 32 -4.01 -2.96 -10.73
C GLU A 32 -4.34 -3.54 -9.35
N ASP A 33 -3.96 -4.81 -9.11
CA ASP A 33 -4.16 -5.45 -7.80
C ASP A 33 -3.35 -4.76 -6.69
N ALA A 34 -2.10 -4.38 -6.97
CA ALA A 34 -1.28 -3.66 -6.00
C ALA A 34 -1.94 -2.34 -5.60
N LEU A 35 -2.41 -1.55 -6.57
CA LEU A 35 -3.09 -0.28 -6.30
C LEU A 35 -4.40 -0.48 -5.51
N GLU A 36 -5.14 -1.55 -5.76
CA GLU A 36 -6.33 -1.88 -4.98
C GLU A 36 -5.98 -2.26 -3.53
N LEU A 37 -4.92 -3.04 -3.33
CA LEU A 37 -4.41 -3.37 -2.01
C LEU A 37 -3.97 -2.11 -1.25
N GLU A 38 -3.25 -1.20 -1.89
CA GLU A 38 -2.84 0.06 -1.27
C GLU A 38 -4.05 0.93 -0.88
N LYS A 39 -5.12 0.94 -1.68
CA LYS A 39 -6.37 1.64 -1.31
C LYS A 39 -7.05 1.00 -0.10
N ALA A 40 -7.06 -0.32 -0.02
CA ALA A 40 -7.63 -1.04 1.13
C ALA A 40 -6.83 -0.80 2.42
N LEU A 41 -5.50 -0.76 2.32
CA LEU A 41 -4.62 -0.38 3.44
C LEU A 41 -4.88 1.07 3.87
N ASN A 42 -4.97 2.01 2.92
CA ASN A 42 -5.30 3.40 3.22
C ASN A 42 -6.64 3.53 3.96
N ALA A 43 -7.68 2.82 3.51
CA ALA A 43 -8.98 2.81 4.19
C ALA A 43 -8.88 2.26 5.62
N SER A 44 -8.06 1.22 5.83
CA SER A 44 -7.82 0.65 7.15
C SER A 44 -7.10 1.63 8.09
N PHE A 45 -6.12 2.39 7.57
CA PHE A 45 -5.43 3.43 8.34
C PHE A 45 -6.33 4.62 8.66
N MET A 46 -7.16 5.06 7.70
CA MET A 46 -8.17 6.10 7.96
C MET A 46 -9.15 5.67 9.06
N HIS A 47 -9.56 4.40 9.06
CA HIS A 47 -10.39 3.86 10.13
C HIS A 47 -9.68 3.89 11.48
N LEU A 48 -8.40 3.51 11.53
CA LEU A 48 -7.59 3.59 12.73
C LEU A 48 -7.44 5.03 13.24
N HIS A 49 -7.26 6.00 12.34
CA HIS A 49 -7.23 7.42 12.65
C HIS A 49 -8.54 7.90 13.27
N THR A 50 -9.69 7.52 12.69
CA THR A 50 -11.01 7.80 13.27
C THR A 50 -11.14 7.22 14.69
N ILE A 51 -10.63 6.01 14.94
CA ILE A 51 -10.63 5.44 16.28
C ILE A 51 -9.81 6.33 17.22
N ALA A 52 -8.59 6.71 16.83
CA ALA A 52 -7.72 7.58 17.61
C ALA A 52 -8.41 8.91 17.99
N GLU A 53 -9.04 9.58 17.02
CA GLU A 53 -9.82 10.80 17.22
C GLU A 53 -11.00 10.58 18.19
N THR A 54 -11.77 9.52 18.02
CA THR A 54 -12.94 9.24 18.89
C THR A 54 -12.53 8.90 20.32
N THR A 55 -11.30 8.43 20.52
CA THR A 55 -10.72 8.17 21.84
C THR A 55 -9.91 9.33 22.41
N ASP A 56 -9.83 10.46 21.69
CA ASP A 56 -9.03 11.64 22.04
C ASP A 56 -7.53 11.33 22.24
N ASP A 57 -6.99 10.38 21.46
CA ASP A 57 -5.59 9.97 21.51
C ASP A 57 -4.76 10.72 20.45
N SER A 58 -4.40 11.96 20.78
CA SER A 58 -3.66 12.84 19.87
C SER A 58 -2.32 12.27 19.39
N HIS A 59 -1.61 11.53 20.25
CA HIS A 59 -0.33 10.92 19.89
C HIS A 59 -0.51 9.72 18.93
N LEU A 60 -1.65 9.03 18.97
CA LEU A 60 -1.98 7.99 17.99
C LEU A 60 -2.42 8.61 16.66
N SER A 61 -3.22 9.67 16.68
CA SER A 61 -3.60 10.39 15.46
C SER A 61 -2.37 10.88 14.70
N ASP A 62 -1.46 11.57 15.39
CA ASP A 62 -0.19 12.07 14.83
C ASP A 62 0.66 10.96 14.19
N PHE A 63 0.84 9.84 14.90
CA PHE A 63 1.54 8.68 14.37
C PHE A 63 0.87 8.10 13.12
N VAL A 64 -0.46 8.00 13.10
CA VAL A 64 -1.17 7.44 11.93
C VAL A 64 -1.07 8.40 10.74
N GLU A 65 -1.12 9.71 10.96
CA GLU A 65 -0.94 10.72 9.92
C GLU A 65 0.47 10.69 9.31
N GLU A 66 1.50 10.79 10.15
CA GLU A 66 2.89 10.94 9.69
C GLU A 66 3.51 9.63 9.20
N ASP A 67 3.38 8.54 9.96
CA ASP A 67 4.11 7.30 9.70
C ASP A 67 3.35 6.32 8.80
N LEU A 68 2.02 6.46 8.65
CA LEU A 68 1.19 5.53 7.89
C LEU A 68 0.52 6.20 6.69
N LEU A 69 -0.28 7.25 6.89
CA LEU A 69 -1.10 7.86 5.83
C LEU A 69 -0.25 8.63 4.81
N GLU A 70 0.70 9.45 5.25
CA GLU A 70 1.57 10.23 4.34
C GLU A 70 2.40 9.33 3.40
N PRO A 71 3.07 8.25 3.87
CA PRO A 71 3.68 7.26 2.97
C PRO A 71 2.67 6.58 2.04
N GLN A 72 1.47 6.29 2.52
CA GLN A 72 0.44 5.61 1.75
C GLN A 72 0.00 6.42 0.52
N VAL A 73 -0.17 7.73 0.67
CA VAL A 73 -0.51 8.62 -0.44
C VAL A 73 0.58 8.62 -1.50
N LYS A 74 1.86 8.59 -1.10
CA LYS A 74 3.01 8.53 -2.02
C LYS A 74 3.04 7.19 -2.78
N GLN A 75 2.87 6.07 -2.09
CA GLN A 75 2.83 4.75 -2.71
C GLN A 75 1.67 4.61 -3.70
N MET A 76 0.47 5.08 -3.35
CA MET A 76 -0.67 5.06 -4.27
C MET A 76 -0.42 5.90 -5.54
N LYS A 77 0.28 7.04 -5.41
CA LYS A 77 0.66 7.87 -6.56
C LYS A 77 1.63 7.13 -7.47
N GLU A 78 2.68 6.56 -6.90
CA GLU A 78 3.69 5.79 -7.64
C GLU A 78 3.06 4.61 -8.39
N MET A 79 2.22 3.82 -7.71
CA MET A 79 1.52 2.70 -8.35
C MET A 79 0.56 3.16 -9.45
N GLY A 80 -0.10 4.31 -9.27
CA GLY A 80 -0.95 4.91 -10.30
C GLY A 80 -0.18 5.38 -11.54
N ASP A 81 1.03 5.90 -11.34
CA ASP A 81 1.92 6.32 -12.44
C ASP A 81 2.43 5.10 -13.21
N LEU A 82 2.97 4.10 -12.51
CA LEU A 82 3.43 2.85 -13.12
C LEU A 82 2.31 2.15 -13.91
N LEU A 83 1.11 2.10 -13.35
CA LEU A 83 -0.05 1.53 -14.04
C LEU A 83 -0.38 2.30 -15.33
N SER A 84 -0.25 3.62 -15.31
CA SER A 84 -0.50 4.47 -16.49
C SER A 84 0.56 4.26 -17.56
N GLU A 85 1.84 4.15 -17.16
CA GLU A 85 2.96 3.84 -18.06
C GLU A 85 2.81 2.48 -18.73
N VAL A 86 2.50 1.42 -17.96
CA VAL A 86 2.27 0.07 -18.49
C VAL A 86 1.10 0.07 -19.48
N LYS A 87 0.01 0.79 -19.17
CA LYS A 87 -1.14 0.92 -20.08
C LYS A 87 -0.77 1.60 -21.39
N MET A 88 0.11 2.61 -21.36
CA MET A 88 0.58 3.29 -22.56
C MET A 88 1.56 2.42 -23.37
N ALA A 89 2.43 1.67 -22.71
CA ALA A 89 3.41 0.80 -23.37
C ALA A 89 2.73 -0.34 -24.14
N GLY A 90 1.62 -0.87 -23.60
CA GLY A 90 0.88 -1.98 -24.19
C GLY A 90 1.58 -3.34 -24.01
N PRO A 91 0.92 -4.44 -24.41
CA PRO A 91 1.38 -5.80 -24.10
C PRO A 91 2.63 -6.22 -24.89
N GLY A 92 3.38 -7.20 -24.37
CA GLY A 92 4.49 -7.82 -25.07
C GLY A 92 5.75 -6.98 -25.07
N LEU A 93 6.12 -6.37 -26.21
CA LEU A 93 7.33 -5.54 -26.29
C LEU A 93 7.23 -4.30 -25.39
N GLY A 94 6.03 -3.75 -25.22
CA GLY A 94 5.80 -2.61 -24.33
C GLY A 94 6.11 -2.94 -22.87
N GLU A 95 5.59 -4.07 -22.37
CA GLU A 95 5.89 -4.56 -21.01
C GLU A 95 7.38 -4.82 -20.81
N TYR A 96 8.07 -5.43 -21.79
CA TYR A 96 9.51 -5.66 -21.71
C TYR A 96 10.32 -4.35 -21.63
N LEU A 97 9.94 -3.34 -22.44
CA LEU A 97 10.61 -2.04 -22.41
C LEU A 97 10.32 -1.31 -21.08
N PHE A 98 9.08 -1.34 -20.61
CA PHE A 98 8.71 -0.79 -19.31
C PHE A 98 9.53 -1.43 -18.18
N GLU A 99 9.63 -2.76 -18.12
CA GLU A 99 10.42 -3.44 -17.09
C GLU A 99 11.90 -3.02 -17.11
N ARG A 100 12.46 -2.88 -18.31
CA ARG A 100 13.86 -2.48 -18.47
C ARG A 100 14.10 -1.03 -18.03
N GLU A 101 13.25 -0.10 -18.45
CA GLU A 101 13.45 1.33 -18.15
C GLU A 101 13.08 1.66 -16.70
N SER A 102 12.04 1.04 -16.14
CA SER A 102 11.50 1.40 -14.81
C SER A 102 12.16 0.65 -13.66
N PHE A 103 12.76 -0.53 -13.89
CA PHE A 103 13.30 -1.39 -12.81
C PHE A 103 14.76 -1.82 -13.00
N HIS A 104 15.40 -1.52 -14.14
CA HIS A 104 16.78 -1.93 -14.42
C HIS A 104 17.75 -0.76 -14.72
N SER A 105 17.41 0.47 -14.32
CA SER A 105 18.29 1.66 -14.46
C SER A 105 19.30 1.80 -13.33
#